data_AF-A0A6M3IVU8-F1
#
_entry.id   AF-A0A6M3IVU8-F1
#
_cell.length_a   1.000
_cell.length_b   1.000
_cell.length_c   1.000
_cell.angle_alpha   90.00
_cell.angle_beta   90.00
_cell.angle_gamma   90.00
#
_symmetry.space_group_name_H-M   'P 1'
#
loop_
_entity.id
_entity.type
_entity.pdbx_description
1 polymer ?
#
loop_
_entity_poly.entity_id
_entity_poly.type
_entity_poly.pdbx_seq_one_letter_code
_entity_poly.pdbx_strand_id
1 'polypeptide(L)'
;MNPLNYASLEASKRLVEAGIVLETDAHHIKYGTEWELKPRHSVDAVYGIPAPSMFEVWRELPIGSLITKCRNGEITHLSGFGEYSIANVNPTDALIDLLVRIMKSSAQGDRAAEQAFKEGENAEI
;
A
#
# COMPACT_ATOMS: atom_id res chain seq x y z
N MET A 1 15.26 4.28 -14.26
CA MET A 1 14.06 4.44 -13.41
C MET A 1 14.20 5.72 -12.62
N ASN A 2 13.11 6.49 -12.45
CA ASN A 2 13.07 7.58 -11.50
C ASN A 2 12.67 6.99 -10.12
N PRO A 3 13.55 6.98 -9.10
CA PRO A 3 13.24 6.39 -7.80
C PRO A 3 12.01 7.01 -7.12
N LEU A 4 11.68 8.26 -7.43
CA LEU A 4 10.52 8.95 -6.86
C LEU A 4 9.17 8.43 -7.38
N ASN A 5 9.17 7.68 -8.48
CA ASN A 5 7.96 7.06 -9.01
C ASN A 5 7.64 5.70 -8.38
N TYR A 6 8.54 5.18 -7.54
CA TYR A 6 8.45 3.86 -6.92
C TYR A 6 8.41 3.97 -5.41
N ALA A 7 7.86 2.92 -4.78
CA ALA A 7 7.81 2.78 -3.35
C ALA A 7 9.23 2.80 -2.76
N SER A 8 9.41 3.53 -1.64
CA SER A 8 10.63 3.37 -0.84
C SER A 8 10.75 1.93 -0.31
N LEU A 9 11.95 1.53 0.11
CA LEU A 9 12.17 0.22 0.73
C LEU A 9 11.25 0.02 1.94
N GLU A 10 11.13 1.06 2.77
CA GLU A 10 10.32 1.01 3.98
C GLU A 10 8.82 0.91 3.66
N ALA A 11 8.33 1.64 2.65
CA ALA A 11 6.94 1.50 2.22
C ALA A 11 6.66 0.12 1.59
N SER A 12 7.62 -0.41 0.82
CA SER A 12 7.54 -1.74 0.21
C SER A 12 7.45 -2.85 1.26
N LYS A 13 8.25 -2.76 2.34
CA LYS A 13 8.14 -3.68 3.49
C LYS A 13 6.76 -3.61 4.14
N ARG A 14 6.23 -2.39 4.36
CA ARG A 14 4.89 -2.20 4.95
C ARG A 14 3.77 -2.85 4.11
N LEU A 15 3.86 -2.81 2.78
CA LEU A 15 2.92 -3.52 1.90
C LEU A 15 2.98 -5.03 2.11
N VAL A 16 4.19 -5.60 2.07
CA VAL A 16 4.40 -7.04 2.24
C VAL A 16 3.95 -7.50 3.63
N GLU A 17 4.25 -6.73 4.69
CA GLU A 17 3.78 -6.98 6.05
C GLU A 17 2.26 -6.92 6.18
N ALA A 18 1.60 -6.08 5.38
CA ALA A 18 0.14 -6.03 5.28
C ALA A 18 -0.45 -7.17 4.44
N GLY A 19 0.38 -8.05 3.88
CA GLY A 19 -0.04 -9.13 2.98
C GLY A 19 -0.44 -8.66 1.59
N ILE A 20 -0.07 -7.43 1.21
CA ILE A 20 -0.40 -6.83 -0.08
C ILE A 20 0.83 -6.96 -0.99
N VAL A 21 0.73 -7.80 -2.01
CA VAL A 21 1.79 -7.97 -3.02
C VAL A 21 1.24 -7.49 -4.35
N LEU A 22 1.73 -6.35 -4.82
CA LEU A 22 1.34 -5.78 -6.11
C LEU A 22 2.23 -6.32 -7.21
N GLU A 23 1.64 -6.62 -8.37
CA GLU A 23 2.41 -6.90 -9.57
C GLU A 23 3.14 -5.63 -9.99
N THR A 24 4.47 -5.72 -10.07
CA THR A 24 5.33 -4.58 -10.37
C THR A 24 6.53 -4.94 -11.23
N ASP A 25 7.03 -3.96 -11.96
CA ASP A 25 8.23 -4.06 -12.78
C ASP A 25 9.54 -3.70 -12.04
N ALA A 26 9.48 -3.35 -10.75
CA ALA A 26 10.65 -2.97 -9.95
C ALA A 26 10.69 -3.66 -8.58
N HIS A 27 11.89 -3.98 -8.10
CA HIS A 27 12.11 -4.61 -6.80
C HIS A 27 13.27 -3.95 -6.05
N HIS A 28 13.16 -3.89 -4.73
CA HIS A 28 14.30 -3.65 -3.85
C HIS A 28 15.04 -4.96 -3.64
N ILE A 29 16.34 -4.97 -3.93
CA ILE A 29 17.20 -6.15 -3.79
C ILE A 29 18.30 -5.84 -2.80
N LYS A 30 18.60 -6.83 -1.95
CA LYS A 30 19.68 -6.72 -0.99
C LYS A 30 20.99 -7.25 -1.59
N TYR A 31 21.99 -6.37 -1.70
CA TYR A 31 23.37 -6.73 -2.05
C TYR A 31 24.26 -6.54 -0.82
N GLY A 32 24.59 -7.65 -0.14
CA GLY A 32 25.32 -7.58 1.13
C GLY A 32 24.53 -6.84 2.20
N THR A 33 24.97 -5.62 2.54
CA THR A 33 24.33 -4.74 3.53
C THR A 33 23.43 -3.67 2.92
N GLU A 34 23.52 -3.45 1.61
CA GLU A 34 22.84 -2.35 0.92
C GLU A 34 21.59 -2.83 0.16
N TRP A 35 20.65 -1.92 -0.05
CA TRP A 35 19.44 -2.16 -0.82
C TRP A 35 19.43 -1.29 -2.06
N GLU A 36 19.19 -1.89 -3.23
CA GLU A 36 19.10 -1.20 -4.50
C GLU A 36 17.76 -1.45 -5.18
N LEU A 37 17.19 -0.40 -5.78
CA LEU A 37 16.02 -0.50 -6.64
C LEU A 37 16.46 -0.94 -8.05
N LYS A 38 15.96 -2.09 -8.50
CA LYS A 38 16.26 -2.65 -9.82
C LYS A 38 14.99 -3.07 -10.57
N PRO A 39 15.01 -3.09 -11.91
CA PRO A 39 13.93 -3.67 -12.70
C PRO A 39 13.78 -5.17 -12.43
N ARG A 40 12.55 -5.69 -12.45
CA ARG A 40 12.20 -7.11 -12.23
C ARG A 40 12.95 -8.08 -13.17
N HIS A 41 13.24 -7.67 -14.40
CA HIS A 41 13.98 -8.51 -15.36
C HIS A 41 15.47 -8.65 -15.04
N SER A 42 16.02 -7.80 -14.17
CA SER A 42 17.42 -7.87 -13.73
C SER A 42 17.60 -8.73 -12.47
N VAL A 43 16.56 -9.46 -12.07
CA VAL A 43 16.50 -10.24 -10.83
C VAL A 43 15.98 -11.64 -11.09
N ASP A 44 16.61 -12.63 -10.45
CA ASP A 44 15.90 -13.86 -10.12
C ASP A 44 14.87 -13.50 -9.06
N ALA A 45 13.58 -13.64 -9.39
CA ALA A 45 12.42 -13.15 -8.64
C ALA A 45 12.30 -13.62 -7.18
N VAL A 46 13.25 -14.43 -6.69
CA VAL A 46 13.24 -15.11 -5.39
C VAL A 46 13.76 -14.22 -4.25
N TYR A 47 14.52 -13.16 -4.53
CA TYR A 47 15.25 -12.40 -3.48
C TYR A 47 14.90 -10.90 -3.36
N GLY A 48 13.87 -10.43 -4.07
CA GLY A 48 13.48 -9.01 -4.08
C GLY A 48 12.21 -8.71 -3.30
N ILE A 49 12.14 -7.53 -2.66
CA ILE A 49 10.88 -6.96 -2.16
C ILE A 49 10.25 -6.15 -3.30
N PRO A 50 9.00 -6.42 -3.70
CA PRO A 50 8.29 -5.66 -4.74
C PRO A 50 8.28 -4.17 -4.41
N ALA A 51 8.66 -3.33 -5.36
CA ALA A 51 8.71 -1.88 -5.23
C ALA A 51 7.70 -1.25 -6.19
N PRO A 52 6.39 -1.24 -5.86
CA PRO A 52 5.38 -0.79 -6.80
C PRO A 52 5.52 0.69 -7.15
N SER A 53 5.14 1.02 -8.38
CA SER A 53 5.07 2.40 -8.85
C SER A 53 3.81 3.09 -8.33
N MET A 54 3.81 4.43 -8.36
CA MET A 54 2.64 5.25 -8.04
C MET A 54 1.38 4.79 -8.80
N PHE A 55 1.54 4.41 -10.07
CA PHE A 55 0.45 3.96 -10.92
C PHE A 55 -0.14 2.61 -10.45
N GLU A 56 0.72 1.67 -10.09
CA GLU A 56 0.28 0.35 -9.60
C GLU A 56 -0.48 0.48 -8.29
N VAL A 57 0.01 1.31 -7.36
CA VAL A 57 -0.70 1.57 -6.10
C VAL A 57 -2.03 2.28 -6.36
N TRP A 58 -2.06 3.26 -7.28
CA TRP A 58 -3.28 3.99 -7.62
C TRP A 58 -4.37 3.09 -8.20
N ARG A 59 -4.01 2.08 -9.00
CA ARG A 59 -4.95 1.14 -9.62
C ARG A 59 -5.72 0.32 -8.58
N GLU A 60 -5.08 -0.02 -7.47
CA GLU A 60 -5.68 -0.84 -6.40
C GLU A 60 -6.50 -0.01 -5.40
N LEU A 61 -6.41 1.32 -5.46
CA LEU A 61 -7.20 2.18 -4.60
C LEU A 61 -8.67 2.18 -5.01
N PRO A 62 -9.60 2.27 -4.05
CA PRO A 62 -11.03 2.37 -4.36
C PRO A 62 -11.36 3.56 -5.26
N ILE A 63 -12.39 3.37 -6.09
CA ILE A 63 -12.96 4.44 -6.91
C ILE A 63 -13.40 5.60 -6.00
N GLY A 64 -12.98 6.81 -6.34
CA GLY A 64 -13.23 8.02 -5.54
C GLY A 64 -12.10 8.42 -4.59
N SER A 65 -10.97 7.70 -4.61
CA SER A 65 -9.73 8.16 -3.97
C SER A 65 -9.20 9.43 -4.66
N LEU A 66 -8.74 10.41 -3.87
CA LEU A 66 -8.31 11.72 -4.34
C LEU A 66 -6.91 12.06 -3.81
N ILE A 67 -6.02 12.46 -4.71
CA ILE A 67 -4.71 13.05 -4.39
C ILE A 67 -4.86 14.57 -4.40
N THR A 68 -4.56 15.22 -3.28
CA THR A 68 -4.48 16.68 -3.19
C THR A 68 -3.06 17.10 -2.80
N LYS A 69 -2.42 17.92 -3.64
CA LYS A 69 -1.12 18.51 -3.30
C LYS A 69 -1.34 19.72 -2.38
N CYS A 70 -0.77 19.71 -1.18
CA CYS A 70 -0.83 20.88 -0.31
C CYS A 70 0.03 22.03 -0.83
N ARG A 71 -0.38 23.27 -0.52
CA ARG A 71 0.21 24.53 -0.98
C ARG A 71 1.71 24.68 -0.66
N ASN A 72 2.22 23.88 0.28
CA ASN A 72 3.61 23.89 0.74
C ASN A 72 4.48 22.89 -0.02
N GLY A 73 3.93 22.11 -0.96
CA GLY A 73 4.67 21.20 -1.83
C GLY A 73 5.17 19.89 -1.19
N GLU A 74 5.19 19.80 0.13
CA GLU A 74 5.79 18.69 0.89
C GLU A 74 4.81 17.57 1.26
N ILE A 75 3.51 17.81 1.11
CA ILE A 75 2.47 16.91 1.64
C ILE A 75 1.46 16.58 0.55
N THR A 76 1.33 15.28 0.25
CA THR A 76 0.24 14.71 -0.53
C THR A 76 -0.89 14.29 0.40
N HIS A 77 -2.03 14.98 0.37
CA HIS A 77 -3.26 14.53 1.05
C HIS A 77 -3.98 13.48 0.20
N LEU A 78 -4.41 12.42 0.86
CA LEU A 78 -5.17 11.35 0.25
C LEU A 78 -6.49 11.18 0.98
N SER A 79 -7.61 11.47 0.31
CA SER A 79 -8.94 11.19 0.83
C SER A 79 -9.64 10.11 -0.01
N GLY A 80 -10.10 9.06 0.66
CA GLY A 80 -11.06 8.08 0.13
C GLY A 80 -12.25 8.02 1.08
N PHE A 81 -13.44 7.68 0.57
CA PHE A 81 -14.73 7.63 1.29
C PHE A 81 -14.58 7.45 2.82
N GLY A 82 -14.76 8.56 3.56
CA GLY A 82 -14.63 8.62 5.03
C GLY A 82 -13.29 9.17 5.53
N GLU A 83 -13.12 10.50 5.53
CA GLU A 83 -12.22 11.28 6.41
C GLU A 83 -10.77 10.79 6.69
N TYR A 84 -10.11 10.08 5.78
CA TYR A 84 -8.69 9.81 5.95
C TYR A 84 -7.85 10.93 5.33
N SER A 85 -6.82 11.38 6.06
CA SER A 85 -5.74 12.20 5.51
C SER A 85 -4.40 11.61 5.94
N ILE A 86 -3.54 11.38 4.97
CA ILE A 86 -2.16 10.91 5.15
C ILE A 86 -1.27 11.94 4.48
N ALA A 87 -0.09 12.17 5.06
CA ALA A 87 0.87 13.17 4.61
C ALA A 87 2.24 12.52 4.41
N ASN A 88 2.79 12.56 3.19
CA ASN A 88 4.16 12.10 2.90
C ASN A 88 4.81 12.95 1.80
N VAL A 89 6.14 13.09 1.88
CA VAL A 89 7.01 13.75 0.91
C VAL A 89 7.11 12.93 -0.38
N ASN A 90 7.12 11.60 -0.27
CA ASN A 90 7.00 10.70 -1.42
C ASN A 90 5.50 10.39 -1.64
N PRO A 91 4.89 10.84 -2.75
CA PRO A 91 3.48 10.58 -3.02
C PRO A 91 3.15 9.09 -3.13
N THR A 92 4.09 8.26 -3.62
CA THR A 92 3.91 6.80 -3.70
C THR A 92 3.82 6.18 -2.31
N ASP A 93 4.67 6.61 -1.37
CA ASP A 93 4.62 6.12 0.01
C ASP A 93 3.33 6.53 0.72
N ALA A 94 2.81 7.75 0.48
CA ALA A 94 1.51 8.17 0.99
C ALA A 94 0.38 7.26 0.49
N LEU A 95 0.39 6.94 -0.81
CA LEU A 95 -0.60 6.06 -1.44
C LEU A 95 -0.57 4.66 -0.85
N ILE A 96 0.62 4.16 -0.56
CA ILE A 96 0.81 2.86 0.10
C ILE A 96 0.20 2.88 1.50
N ASP A 97 0.50 3.90 2.29
CA ASP A 97 -0.03 4.00 3.65
C ASP A 97 -1.57 4.09 3.63
N LEU A 98 -2.15 4.76 2.63
CA LEU A 98 -3.60 4.76 2.41
C LEU A 98 -4.13 3.37 2.07
N LEU A 99 -3.52 2.70 1.10
CA LEU A 99 -3.94 1.36 0.64
C LEU A 99 -3.90 0.35 1.79
N VAL A 100 -2.79 0.30 2.55
CA VAL A 100 -2.65 -0.56 3.73
C VAL A 100 -3.75 -0.29 4.75
N ARG A 101 -4.09 0.99 4.97
CA ARG A 101 -5.12 1.37 5.95
C ARG A 101 -6.52 0.96 5.49
N ILE A 102 -6.87 1.20 4.23
CA ILE A 102 -8.16 0.80 3.65
C ILE A 102 -8.34 -0.72 3.77
N MET A 103 -7.32 -1.49 3.40
CA MET A 103 -7.37 -2.95 3.44
C MET A 103 -7.48 -3.50 4.87
N LYS A 104 -6.86 -2.83 5.85
CA LYS A 104 -7.03 -3.20 7.27
C LYS A 104 -8.45 -2.92 7.76
N SER A 105 -9.03 -1.77 7.37
CA SER A 105 -10.39 -1.40 7.75
C SER A 105 -11.44 -2.35 7.15
N SER A 106 -11.30 -2.75 5.88
CA SER A 106 -12.21 -3.72 5.25
C SER A 106 -12.11 -5.08 5.94
N ALA A 107 -10.90 -5.59 6.17
CA ALA A 107 -10.70 -6.87 6.86
C ALA A 107 -11.26 -6.88 8.29
N GLN A 108 -11.23 -5.74 9.00
CA GLN A 108 -11.82 -5.62 10.32
C GLN A 108 -13.36 -5.57 10.26
N GLY A 109 -13.93 -4.90 9.26
CA GLY A 109 -15.37 -4.88 9.00
C GLY A 109 -15.92 -6.28 8.67
N ASP A 110 -15.23 -7.02 7.81
CA ASP A 110 -15.63 -8.38 7.42
C ASP A 110 -15.60 -9.34 8.63
N ARG A 111 -14.57 -9.25 9.47
CA ARG A 111 -14.47 -10.05 10.71
C ARG A 111 -15.57 -9.70 11.71
N ALA A 112 -15.90 -8.42 11.87
CA ALA A 112 -16.98 -8.00 12.76
C ALA A 112 -18.35 -8.48 12.25
N ALA A 113 -18.58 -8.44 10.94
CA ALA A 113 -19.80 -8.97 10.32
C ALA A 113 -19.91 -10.50 10.48
N GLU A 114 -18.81 -11.22 10.28
CA GLU A 114 -18.77 -12.69 10.46
C GLU A 114 -19.01 -13.09 11.92
N GLN A 115 -18.48 -12.33 12.89
CA GLN A 115 -18.72 -12.57 14.31
C GLN A 115 -20.18 -12.28 14.70
N ALA A 116 -20.76 -11.18 14.23
CA ALA A 116 -22.17 -10.86 14.47
C ALA A 116 -23.12 -11.91 13.87
N PHE A 117 -22.79 -12.49 12.71
CA PHE A 117 -23.56 -13.58 12.11
C PHE A 117 -23.52 -14.84 12.99
N LYS A 118 -22.33 -15.24 13.48
CA LYS A 118 -22.16 -16.40 14.37
C LYS A 118 -22.84 -16.21 15.74
N GLU A 119 -22.84 -15.00 16.27
CA GLU A 119 -23.52 -14.69 17.53
C GLU A 119 -25.05 -14.67 17.36
N GLY A 120 -25.56 -14.27 16.19
CA GLY A 120 -26.97 -14.33 15.83
C GLY A 120 -27.51 -15.76 15.69
N GLU A 121 -26.77 -16.67 15.05
CA GLU A 121 -27.17 -18.08 14.94
C GLU A 121 -27.18 -18.81 16.30
N ASN A 122 -26.32 -18.43 17.24
CA ASN A 122 -26.27 -19.03 18.58
C ASN A 122 -27.32 -18.46 19.55
N ALA A 123 -28.04 -17.40 19.18
CA ALA A 123 -29.06 -16.78 20.03
C ALA A 123 -30.48 -17.35 19.83
N GLU A 124 -30.69 -18.26 18.87
CA GLU A 124 -32.00 -18.89 18.57
C GLU A 124 -32.19 -20.29 19.19
N ILE A 125 -31.46 -20.67 20.25
CA ILE A 125 -31.64 -21.96 20.97
C ILE A 125 -32.14 -21.76 22.40
#